data_AF-A0A151IHW3-F1
#
_entry.id   AF-A0A151IHW3-F1
#
_cell.length_a   1.000
_cell.length_b   1.000
_cell.length_c   1.000
_cell.angle_alpha   90.00
_cell.angle_beta   90.00
_cell.angle_gamma   90.00
#
_symmetry.space_group_name_H-M   'P 1'
#
loop_
_entity.id
_entity.type
_entity.pdbx_description
1 polymer ?
#
loop_
_entity_poly.entity_id
_entity_poly.type
_entity_poly.pdbx_seq_one_letter_code
_entity_poly.pdbx_strand_id
1 'polypeptide(L)'
;MKRGGYSCTMNNCSNISGRERNISFFYFPKDPDRAKLWLEKCNRKINTTPENLHKNYKVCGNHFKSSMFLNDLKNRLQPHAIPEPMRNDNESSVNDATFNLNDKSEENTSISDNNNHLINNVYEEDHVESVFMYNISTLKQSQRFPIIPRAKIF
;
A
#
# COMPACT_ATOMS: atom_id res chain seq x y z
N MET A 1 24.22 -27.35 -12.87
CA MET A 1 22.76 -27.26 -13.11
C MET A 1 22.41 -25.80 -13.35
N LYS A 2 21.86 -25.44 -14.52
CA LYS A 2 21.34 -24.07 -14.72
C LYS A 2 20.01 -23.98 -13.96
N ARG A 3 19.94 -23.15 -12.91
CA ARG A 3 18.66 -22.87 -12.24
C ARG A 3 17.74 -22.17 -13.26
N GLY A 4 16.56 -22.71 -13.49
CA GLY A 4 15.55 -22.06 -14.34
C GLY A 4 15.17 -20.69 -13.77
N GLY A 5 14.91 -19.72 -14.65
CA GLY A 5 14.43 -18.39 -14.27
C GLY A 5 12.92 -18.33 -14.08
N TYR A 6 12.43 -17.24 -13.48
CA TYR A 6 11.02 -16.89 -13.34
C TYR A 6 10.60 -15.90 -14.43
N SER A 7 9.41 -16.06 -15.00
CA SER A 7 8.77 -15.06 -15.85
C SER A 7 7.78 -14.21 -15.05
N CYS A 8 7.57 -12.97 -15.48
CA CYS A 8 6.56 -12.12 -14.89
C CYS A 8 5.14 -12.61 -15.23
N THR A 9 4.24 -12.53 -14.25
CA THR A 9 2.84 -12.96 -14.38
C THR A 9 1.94 -11.88 -14.97
N MET A 10 2.38 -10.62 -15.03
CA MET A 10 1.56 -9.54 -15.59
C MET A 10 1.35 -9.76 -17.09
N ASN A 11 0.14 -9.47 -17.59
CA ASN A 11 -0.13 -9.51 -19.01
C ASN A 11 0.80 -8.54 -19.77
N ASN A 12 1.25 -8.95 -20.96
CA ASN A 12 2.18 -8.19 -21.81
C ASN A 12 3.54 -7.83 -21.17
N CYS A 13 3.96 -8.50 -20.10
CA CYS A 13 5.30 -8.33 -19.54
C CYS A 13 6.24 -9.46 -20.01
N SER A 14 7.37 -9.09 -20.61
CA SER A 14 8.40 -10.03 -21.11
C SER A 14 9.60 -10.19 -20.16
N ASN A 15 9.51 -9.62 -18.95
CA ASN A 15 10.59 -9.66 -17.97
C ASN A 15 10.80 -11.08 -17.44
N ILE A 16 12.05 -11.53 -17.47
CA ILE A 16 12.48 -12.84 -16.99
C ILE A 16 13.65 -12.65 -16.02
N SER A 17 13.64 -13.36 -14.91
CA SER A 17 14.72 -13.28 -13.91
C SER A 17 16.06 -13.65 -14.53
N GLY A 18 17.10 -12.88 -14.24
CA GLY A 18 18.46 -13.14 -14.71
C GLY A 18 18.78 -12.57 -16.09
N ARG A 19 17.78 -12.07 -16.85
CA ARG A 19 18.07 -11.18 -18.00
C ARG A 19 18.42 -9.78 -17.52
N GLU A 20 17.55 -9.22 -16.70
CA GLU A 20 17.73 -7.88 -16.13
C GLU A 20 18.20 -7.98 -14.69
N ARG A 21 19.37 -7.40 -14.40
CA ARG A 21 20.01 -7.49 -13.07
C ARG A 21 19.35 -6.61 -12.01
N ASN A 22 18.60 -5.59 -12.41
CA ASN A 22 18.08 -4.55 -11.52
C ASN A 22 16.57 -4.68 -11.26
N ILE A 23 15.96 -5.81 -11.62
CA ILE A 23 14.54 -6.05 -11.41
C ILE A 23 14.33 -7.15 -10.37
N SER A 24 13.72 -6.78 -9.26
CA SER A 24 13.23 -7.69 -8.24
C SER A 24 11.98 -8.44 -8.73
N PHE A 25 11.81 -9.69 -8.30
CA PHE A 25 10.62 -10.49 -8.54
C PHE A 25 9.95 -10.85 -7.21
N PHE A 26 8.66 -10.57 -7.12
CA PHE A 26 7.88 -10.72 -5.90
C PHE A 26 6.86 -11.84 -6.05
N TYR A 27 6.78 -12.67 -5.03
CA TYR A 27 5.74 -13.70 -4.93
C TYR A 27 4.38 -13.07 -4.68
N PHE A 28 3.33 -13.75 -5.13
CA PHE A 28 1.97 -13.42 -4.72
C PHE A 28 1.84 -13.43 -3.19
N PRO A 29 0.98 -12.59 -2.58
CA PRO A 29 0.69 -12.66 -1.16
C PRO A 29 0.18 -14.05 -0.74
N LYS A 30 0.47 -14.46 0.50
CA LYS A 30 -0.12 -15.68 1.08
C LYS A 30 -1.60 -15.51 1.43
N ASP A 31 -2.00 -14.26 1.68
CA ASP A 31 -3.39 -13.91 1.92
C ASP A 31 -4.23 -14.16 0.66
N PRO A 32 -5.29 -15.00 0.72
CA PRO A 32 -6.09 -15.38 -0.44
C PRO A 32 -6.72 -14.20 -1.17
N ASP A 33 -7.22 -13.20 -0.45
CA ASP A 33 -7.97 -12.11 -1.05
C ASP A 33 -7.03 -11.13 -1.74
N ARG A 34 -5.86 -10.86 -1.15
CA ARG A 34 -4.79 -10.11 -1.82
C ARG A 34 -4.21 -10.85 -3.02
N ALA A 35 -4.09 -12.18 -2.94
CA ALA A 35 -3.61 -12.98 -4.07
C ALA A 35 -4.59 -12.92 -5.26
N LYS A 36 -5.90 -13.01 -5.00
CA LYS A 36 -6.95 -12.80 -6.01
C LYS A 36 -6.87 -11.40 -6.60
N LEU A 37 -6.74 -10.36 -5.77
CA LEU A 37 -6.61 -8.98 -6.23
C LEU A 37 -5.39 -8.79 -7.14
N TRP A 38 -4.23 -9.34 -6.76
CA TRP A 38 -3.05 -9.33 -7.62
C TRP A 38 -3.31 -10.03 -8.96
N LEU A 39 -4.01 -11.17 -8.94
CA LEU A 39 -4.32 -11.94 -10.15
C LEU A 39 -5.25 -11.17 -11.10
N GLU A 40 -6.26 -10.50 -10.55
CA GLU A 40 -7.14 -9.61 -11.31
C GLU A 40 -6.35 -8.49 -11.99
N LYS A 41 -5.43 -7.84 -11.27
CA LYS A 41 -4.56 -6.80 -11.82
C LYS A 41 -3.58 -7.32 -12.87
N CYS A 42 -3.16 -8.59 -12.78
CA CYS A 42 -2.35 -9.22 -13.82
C CYS A 42 -3.11 -9.38 -15.15
N ASN A 43 -4.44 -9.28 -15.15
CA ASN A 43 -5.30 -9.49 -16.30
C ASN A 43 -5.00 -10.82 -17.04
N ARG A 44 -4.74 -11.88 -16.28
CA ARG A 44 -4.56 -13.25 -16.79
C ARG A 44 -5.55 -14.19 -16.12
N LYS A 45 -6.17 -15.05 -16.91
CA LYS A 45 -6.99 -16.15 -16.40
C LYS A 45 -6.07 -17.28 -15.95
N ILE A 46 -5.74 -17.32 -14.67
CA ILE A 46 -4.98 -18.40 -14.04
C ILE A 46 -5.92 -19.14 -13.09
N ASN A 47 -6.32 -20.35 -13.46
CA ASN A 47 -7.17 -21.17 -12.61
C ASN A 47 -6.31 -22.00 -11.65
N THR A 48 -5.93 -21.42 -10.52
CA THR A 48 -5.11 -22.10 -9.49
C THR A 48 -5.40 -21.56 -8.10
N THR A 49 -4.94 -22.28 -7.06
CA THR A 49 -5.15 -21.88 -5.67
C THR A 49 -4.17 -20.78 -5.25
N PRO A 50 -4.51 -19.96 -4.22
CA PRO A 50 -3.60 -18.94 -3.69
C PRO A 50 -2.23 -19.48 -3.26
N GLU A 51 -2.18 -20.71 -2.73
CA GLU A 51 -0.92 -21.35 -2.34
C GLU A 51 -0.04 -21.66 -3.55
N ASN A 52 -0.65 -22.08 -4.66
CA ASN A 52 0.05 -22.32 -5.91
C ASN A 52 0.46 -21.02 -6.59
N LEU A 53 -0.33 -19.95 -6.47
CA LEU A 53 0.05 -18.59 -6.86
C LEU A 53 1.33 -18.16 -6.13
N HIS A 54 1.33 -18.26 -4.79
CA HIS A 54 2.47 -17.88 -3.96
C HIS A 54 3.73 -18.69 -4.26
N LYS A 55 3.63 -19.97 -4.63
CA LYS A 55 4.80 -20.82 -4.88
C LYS A 55 5.41 -20.60 -6.27
N ASN A 56 4.56 -20.49 -7.30
CA ASN A 56 5.00 -20.65 -8.69
C ASN A 56 5.01 -19.36 -9.49
N TYR A 57 4.23 -18.35 -9.07
CA TYR A 57 4.02 -17.15 -9.86
C TYR A 57 4.66 -15.94 -9.21
N LYS A 58 5.19 -15.04 -10.04
CA LYS A 58 5.87 -13.82 -9.60
C LYS A 58 5.49 -12.62 -10.45
N VAL A 59 5.48 -11.45 -9.83
CA VAL A 59 5.35 -10.16 -10.50
C VAL A 59 6.67 -9.40 -10.37
N CYS A 60 7.12 -8.75 -11.45
CA CYS A 60 8.38 -8.03 -11.44
C CYS A 60 8.20 -6.61 -10.88
N GLY A 61 9.29 -6.00 -10.41
CA GLY A 61 9.28 -4.71 -9.73
C GLY A 61 8.71 -3.53 -10.54
N ASN A 62 8.75 -3.60 -11.87
CA ASN A 62 8.25 -2.52 -12.74
C ASN A 62 6.74 -2.30 -12.64
N HIS A 63 6.01 -3.24 -12.05
CA HIS A 63 4.56 -3.13 -11.86
C HIS A 63 4.18 -2.54 -10.51
N PHE A 64 5.14 -2.05 -9.72
CA PHE A 64 4.86 -1.40 -8.45
C PHE A 64 5.37 0.04 -8.49
N LYS A 65 4.57 0.98 -7.97
CA LYS A 65 4.99 2.37 -7.81
C LYS A 65 6.18 2.44 -6.84
N SER A 66 7.04 3.44 -7.01
CA SER A 66 8.17 3.67 -6.10
C SER A 66 7.72 3.81 -4.64
N SER A 67 6.55 4.41 -4.39
CA SER A 67 5.95 4.55 -3.05
C SER A 67 5.49 3.24 -2.41
N MET A 68 5.34 2.16 -3.18
CA MET A 68 4.93 0.85 -2.67
C MET A 68 6.10 0.00 -2.16
N PHE A 69 7.33 0.50 -2.25
CA PHE A 69 8.51 -0.18 -1.71
C PHE A 69 8.82 0.29 -0.29
N LEU A 70 9.39 -0.61 0.51
CA LEU A 70 9.90 -0.33 1.86
C LEU A 70 11.32 0.24 1.83
N ASN A 71 11.98 0.25 0.67
CA ASN A 71 13.35 0.70 0.50
C ASN A 71 13.66 1.14 -0.93
N ASP A 72 14.74 1.91 -1.06
CA ASP A 72 15.20 2.45 -2.36
C ASP A 72 15.77 1.37 -3.28
N LEU A 73 16.21 0.23 -2.71
CA LEU A 73 16.65 -0.94 -3.47
C LEU A 73 15.52 -1.65 -4.21
N LYS A 74 14.25 -1.26 -3.97
CA LYS A 74 13.05 -1.85 -4.59
C LYS A 74 13.03 -3.37 -4.53
N ASN A 75 13.45 -3.94 -3.38
CA ASN A 75 13.50 -5.39 -3.15
C ASN A 75 12.58 -5.85 -2.01
N ARG A 76 11.84 -4.92 -1.40
CA ARG A 76 10.82 -5.21 -0.37
C ARG A 76 9.56 -4.39 -0.63
N LEU A 77 8.41 -5.03 -0.69
CA LEU A 77 7.11 -4.38 -0.88
C LEU A 77 6.42 -4.08 0.44
N GLN A 78 5.66 -2.98 0.45
CA GLN A 78 4.73 -2.65 1.52
C GLN A 78 3.62 -3.71 1.66
N PRO A 79 3.04 -3.88 2.86
CA PRO A 79 1.91 -4.80 3.06
C PRO A 79 0.66 -4.46 2.23
N HIS A 80 0.49 -3.23 1.77
CA HIS A 80 -0.65 -2.81 0.94
C HIS A 80 -0.29 -2.70 -0.56
N ALA A 81 0.91 -3.14 -0.97
CA ALA A 81 1.32 -3.05 -2.37
C ALA A 81 0.42 -3.90 -3.29
N ILE A 82 0.05 -3.32 -4.42
CA ILE A 82 -0.81 -3.91 -5.45
C ILE A 82 -0.14 -3.62 -6.81
N PRO A 83 0.01 -4.61 -7.70
CA PRO A 83 0.64 -4.39 -9.00
C PRO A 83 -0.28 -3.57 -9.92
N GLU A 84 0.33 -2.77 -10.78
CA GLU A 84 -0.31 -1.94 -11.80
C GLU A 84 0.14 -2.36 -13.21
N PRO A 85 -0.76 -2.29 -14.21
CA PRO A 85 -0.38 -2.45 -15.61
C PRO A 85 0.72 -1.45 -15.98
N MET A 86 1.63 -1.86 -16.86
CA MET A 86 2.61 -0.90 -17.40
C MET A 86 1.86 0.18 -18.14
N ARG A 87 2.10 1.44 -17.75
CA ARG A 87 1.72 2.58 -18.55
C ARG A 87 2.77 2.65 -19.67
N ASN A 88 2.31 2.74 -20.92
CA ASN A 88 3.21 2.94 -22.05
C ASN A 88 3.62 4.41 -22.00
N ASP A 89 4.64 4.69 -21.19
CA ASP A 89 5.16 6.03 -21.00
C ASP A 89 6.00 6.39 -22.24
N ASN A 90 5.34 6.75 -23.33
CA ASN A 90 5.98 7.51 -24.41
C ASN A 90 6.21 8.97 -24.00
N GLU A 91 6.40 9.25 -22.72
CA GLU A 91 6.66 10.59 -22.20
C GLU A 91 7.54 10.50 -20.95
N SER A 92 8.85 10.43 -21.25
CA SER A 92 9.91 11.20 -20.59
C SER A 92 9.85 11.35 -19.07
N SER A 93 10.76 10.63 -18.43
CA SER A 93 11.39 10.99 -17.15
C SER A 93 11.55 12.50 -16.96
N VAL A 94 10.77 13.10 -16.05
CA VAL A 94 11.16 14.33 -15.38
C VAL A 94 11.80 13.94 -14.07
N ASN A 95 13.05 14.34 -13.95
CA ASN A 95 13.93 14.08 -12.82
C ASN A 95 13.45 14.91 -11.64
N ASP A 96 12.91 14.28 -10.59
CA ASP A 96 12.74 14.94 -9.29
C ASP A 96 14.10 15.00 -8.59
N ALA A 97 14.96 15.88 -9.12
CA ALA A 97 16.11 16.41 -8.41
C ALA A 97 15.89 17.91 -8.20
N THR A 98 15.96 18.31 -6.93
CA THR A 98 16.24 19.65 -6.41
C THR A 98 15.13 20.70 -6.48
N PHE A 99 14.61 21.04 -5.30
CA PHE A 99 14.59 22.44 -4.85
C PHE A 99 15.10 22.50 -3.40
N ASN A 100 16.40 22.72 -3.27
CA ASN A 100 16.99 23.50 -2.18
C ASN A 100 17.12 24.95 -2.68
N LEU A 101 17.22 25.88 -1.73
CA LEU A 101 17.30 27.36 -1.79
C LEU A 101 15.96 27.98 -1.31
N ASN A 102 15.86 28.81 -0.27
CA ASN A 102 16.82 29.40 0.66
C ASN A 102 16.00 29.90 1.86
N ASP A 103 16.45 29.63 3.09
CA ASP A 103 15.90 30.24 4.30
C ASP A 103 16.99 31.13 4.92
N LYS A 104 16.74 32.45 5.03
CA LYS A 104 17.42 33.40 5.93
C LYS A 104 16.73 34.77 5.95
N SER A 105 16.68 35.34 7.16
CA SER A 105 16.15 36.64 7.67
C SER A 105 14.61 36.77 7.69
N GLU A 106 13.96 36.57 8.84
CA GLU A 106 13.81 37.50 9.99
C GLU A 106 13.03 38.78 9.63
N GLU A 107 11.77 38.88 10.11
CA GLU A 107 11.39 39.97 11.02
C GLU A 107 10.05 39.70 11.71
N ASN A 108 10.07 40.02 13.00
CA ASN A 108 9.06 39.81 14.03
C ASN A 108 7.76 40.58 13.75
N THR A 109 6.62 40.09 14.24
CA THR A 109 5.76 40.84 15.18
C THR A 109 4.74 39.90 15.81
N SER A 110 4.78 39.87 17.14
CA SER A 110 3.86 39.23 18.06
C SER A 110 2.49 39.91 18.11
N ILE A 111 1.41 39.17 17.89
CA ILE A 111 0.09 39.50 18.46
C ILE A 111 -0.55 38.22 19.00
N SER A 112 -0.78 38.25 20.30
CA SER A 112 -1.61 37.36 21.09
C SER A 112 -3.07 37.41 20.61
N ASP A 113 -3.75 36.27 20.55
CA ASP A 113 -4.82 35.99 21.51
C ASP A 113 -5.53 34.68 21.19
N ASN A 114 -5.95 34.05 22.28
CA ASN A 114 -6.62 32.77 22.37
C ASN A 114 -7.87 32.72 21.49
N ASN A 115 -8.12 31.57 20.85
CA ASN A 115 -9.42 30.89 20.88
C ASN A 115 -9.34 29.54 20.17
N ASN A 116 -9.54 28.46 20.93
CA ASN A 116 -10.01 27.20 20.36
C ASN A 116 -11.43 27.44 19.83
N HIS A 117 -11.60 27.52 18.51
CA HIS A 117 -12.90 27.31 17.91
C HIS A 117 -12.79 26.45 16.65
N LEU A 118 -13.62 25.42 16.67
CA LEU A 118 -13.82 24.44 15.63
C LEU A 118 -14.48 25.09 14.39
N ILE A 119 -14.17 24.51 13.23
CA ILE A 119 -14.92 24.43 11.96
C ILE A 119 -14.96 25.69 11.07
N ASN A 120 -14.53 25.55 9.81
CA ASN A 120 -15.45 25.52 8.66
C ASN A 120 -14.74 25.08 7.38
N ASN A 121 -15.20 23.93 6.88
CA ASN A 121 -14.95 23.39 5.55
C ASN A 121 -15.45 24.38 4.50
N VAL A 122 -14.66 24.61 3.46
CA VAL A 122 -15.17 24.98 2.13
C VAL A 122 -14.75 23.86 1.20
N TYR A 123 -15.55 22.79 1.21
CA TYR A 123 -15.77 22.00 0.01
C TYR A 123 -17.12 22.47 -0.51
N GLU A 124 -17.11 23.07 -1.70
CA GLU A 124 -18.31 23.43 -2.42
C GLU A 124 -19.20 22.19 -2.62
N GLU A 125 -20.44 22.37 -2.16
CA GLU A 125 -21.76 21.78 -2.49
C GLU A 125 -21.75 20.64 -3.53
N ASP A 126 -22.24 19.42 -3.26
CA ASP A 126 -23.64 19.10 -2.93
C ASP A 126 -23.79 17.75 -2.14
N HIS A 127 -24.47 17.82 -0.98
CA HIS A 127 -25.32 16.83 -0.25
C HIS A 127 -25.19 15.31 -0.57
N VAL A 128 -24.96 14.34 0.35
CA VAL A 128 -25.43 14.11 1.74
C VAL A 128 -24.57 13.06 2.47
N GLU A 129 -24.01 13.40 3.64
CA GLU A 129 -23.50 12.45 4.66
C GLU A 129 -24.63 12.11 5.66
N SER A 130 -24.92 10.82 5.87
CA SER A 130 -26.00 10.39 6.77
C SER A 130 -25.68 9.23 7.72
N VAL A 131 -24.44 8.69 7.82
CA VAL A 131 -24.26 7.44 8.62
C VAL A 131 -23.04 7.37 9.55
N PHE A 132 -22.02 8.24 9.48
CA PHE A 132 -20.77 7.91 10.18
C PHE A 132 -20.50 8.53 11.56
N MET A 133 -21.36 9.40 12.10
CA MET A 133 -21.10 10.04 13.42
C MET A 133 -22.25 10.03 14.43
N TYR A 134 -23.29 9.23 14.19
CA TYR A 134 -24.29 8.90 15.22
C TYR A 134 -24.40 7.36 15.28
N ASN A 135 -24.31 6.80 16.49
CA ASN A 135 -24.34 5.36 16.84
C ASN A 135 -22.95 4.68 16.78
N ILE A 136 -22.10 4.71 17.81
CA ILE A 136 -22.40 4.15 19.13
C ILE A 136 -21.41 4.77 20.15
N SER A 137 -21.84 5.89 20.70
CA SER A 137 -21.62 6.28 22.10
C SER A 137 -22.56 5.48 23.04
N THR A 138 -23.14 4.37 22.59
CA THR A 138 -24.12 3.53 23.29
C THR A 138 -23.61 2.15 23.76
N LEU A 139 -22.30 1.84 23.68
CA LEU A 139 -21.71 0.59 24.20
C LEU A 139 -20.83 0.81 25.45
N LYS A 140 -21.15 1.82 26.26
CA LYS A 140 -20.73 1.89 27.67
C LYS A 140 -21.92 1.77 28.61
N GLN A 141 -22.62 0.64 28.54
CA GLN A 141 -23.31 0.05 29.69
C GLN A 141 -23.63 -1.42 29.40
N SER A 142 -23.29 -2.28 30.36
CA SER A 142 -23.52 -3.73 30.39
C SER A 142 -22.59 -4.61 29.54
N GLN A 143 -21.46 -5.03 30.14
CA GLN A 143 -21.16 -6.45 30.35
C GLN A 143 -20.01 -6.56 31.37
N ARG A 144 -20.35 -7.04 32.56
CA ARG A 144 -19.44 -7.34 33.66
C ARG A 144 -18.86 -8.74 33.40
N PHE A 145 -17.62 -8.83 32.95
CA PHE A 145 -16.97 -10.14 32.79
C PHE A 145 -16.65 -10.74 34.17
N PRO A 146 -16.98 -12.01 34.44
CA PRO A 146 -16.64 -12.67 35.70
C PRO A 146 -15.14 -12.90 35.83
N ILE A 147 -14.63 -12.71 37.04
CA ILE A 147 -13.25 -12.98 37.45
C ILE A 147 -13.05 -14.51 37.42
N ILE A 148 -12.17 -15.00 36.56
CA ILE A 148 -11.75 -16.41 36.56
C ILE A 148 -10.65 -16.57 37.64
N PRO A 149 -10.86 -17.33 38.72
CA PRO A 149 -9.81 -17.54 39.72
C PRO A 149 -8.68 -18.42 39.18
N ARG A 150 -7.47 -17.98 39.49
CA ARG A 150 -6.18 -18.63 39.21
C ARG A 150 -6.13 -20.02 39.85
N ALA A 151 -5.94 -21.06 39.05
CA ALA A 151 -5.73 -22.43 39.52
C ALA A 151 -4.45 -22.50 40.38
N LYS A 152 -4.56 -23.11 41.57
CA LYS A 152 -3.43 -23.47 42.43
C LYS A 152 -2.79 -24.73 41.83
N ILE A 153 -1.49 -24.63 41.53
CA ILE A 153 -0.64 -25.77 41.23
C ILE A 153 -0.36 -26.45 42.59
N PHE A 154 -0.71 -27.73 42.69
CA PHE A 154 -0.19 -28.63 43.72
C PHE A 154 0.97 -29.42 43.12
#